data_AF-K2EZT4-F1
#
_entry.id   AF-K2EZT4-F1
#
_cell.length_a   1.000
_cell.length_b   1.000
_cell.length_c   1.000
_cell.angle_alpha   90.00
_cell.angle_beta   90.00
_cell.angle_gamma   90.00
#
_symmetry.space_group_name_H-M   'P 1'
#
loop_
_entity.id
_entity.type
_entity.pdbx_description
1 polymer ?
#
loop_
_entity_poly.entity_id
_entity_poly.type
_entity_poly.pdbx_seq_one_letter_code
_entity_poly.pdbx_strand_id
1 'polypeptide(L)'
;MKINYQKIYSHRSYTKKELSGLLGVTEKTCSRWIESGLKIIEGSKKPILILGKEAKNFFVNKKLKGSIKLNRYQFLCMTCKKASDAKRGSIMTIGNRKTALCRVCNGKMSRTIKPHQKDYMIHSPPTQMSIFDIN
;
A
#
# COMPACT_ATOMS: atom_id res chain seq x y z
N MET A 1 8.38 10.32 -2.59
CA MET A 1 9.17 9.78 -3.71
C MET A 1 8.62 8.41 -4.12
N LYS A 2 8.21 8.23 -5.39
CA LYS A 2 7.68 6.96 -5.91
C LYS A 2 8.80 6.22 -6.65
N ILE A 3 9.23 5.08 -6.10
CA ILE A 3 10.32 4.29 -6.67
C ILE A 3 9.73 3.21 -7.58
N ASN A 4 10.24 3.08 -8.81
CA ASN A 4 9.88 1.99 -9.70
C ASN A 4 10.82 0.79 -9.50
N TYR A 5 10.50 -0.07 -8.54
CA TYR A 5 11.30 -1.27 -8.24
C TYR A 5 11.20 -2.38 -9.33
N GLN A 6 10.32 -2.24 -10.32
CA GLN A 6 10.20 -3.22 -11.42
C GLN A 6 11.40 -3.17 -12.37
N LYS A 7 12.12 -2.06 -12.42
CA LYS A 7 13.35 -1.91 -13.22
C LYS A 7 14.51 -2.78 -12.71
N ILE A 8 14.44 -3.26 -11.47
CA ILE A 8 15.49 -4.10 -10.86
C ILE A 8 15.34 -5.52 -11.43
N TYR A 9 16.42 -6.16 -11.84
CA TYR A 9 16.43 -7.59 -12.19
C TYR A 9 16.73 -8.42 -10.94
N SER A 10 15.93 -9.44 -10.67
CA SER A 10 16.03 -10.20 -9.40
C SER A 10 17.34 -10.98 -9.27
N HIS A 11 17.89 -11.45 -10.40
CA HIS A 11 19.09 -12.29 -10.46
C HIS A 11 20.40 -11.48 -10.58
N ARG A 12 20.31 -10.15 -10.73
CA ARG A 12 21.49 -9.29 -10.89
C ARG A 12 21.91 -8.70 -9.54
N SER A 13 23.21 -8.58 -9.33
CA SER A 13 23.79 -7.81 -8.22
C SER A 13 24.04 -6.37 -8.67
N TYR A 14 23.79 -5.43 -7.78
CA TYR A 14 23.93 -4.00 -8.04
C TYR A 14 24.85 -3.36 -7.01
N THR A 15 25.72 -2.47 -7.48
CA THR A 15 26.39 -1.50 -6.61
C THR A 15 25.43 -0.38 -6.20
N LYS A 16 25.79 0.41 -5.20
CA LYS A 16 25.02 1.61 -4.81
C LYS A 16 24.80 2.57 -5.98
N LYS A 17 25.83 2.79 -6.80
CA LYS A 17 25.80 3.68 -7.96
C LYS A 17 24.89 3.17 -9.08
N GLU A 18 24.95 1.87 -9.38
CA GLU A 18 24.06 1.28 -10.38
C GLU A 18 22.60 1.32 -9.91
N LEU A 19 22.35 0.97 -8.65
CA LEU A 19 21.00 0.98 -8.09
C LEU A 19 20.42 2.41 -8.06
N SER A 20 21.24 3.40 -7.74
CA SER A 20 20.82 4.80 -7.69
C SER A 20 20.48 5.34 -9.09
N GLY A 21 21.31 5.04 -10.09
CA GLY A 21 21.05 5.40 -11.50
C GLY A 21 19.79 4.73 -12.05
N LEU A 22 19.60 3.44 -11.76
CA LEU A 22 18.45 2.67 -12.22
C LEU A 22 17.12 3.19 -11.66
N LEU A 23 17.13 3.61 -10.38
CA LEU A 23 15.94 4.10 -9.68
C LEU A 23 15.74 5.63 -9.77
N GLY A 24 16.73 6.37 -10.31
CA GLY A 24 16.70 7.83 -10.37
C GLY A 24 16.79 8.49 -8.99
N VAL A 25 17.61 7.95 -8.09
CA VAL A 25 17.79 8.43 -6.71
C VAL A 25 19.25 8.76 -6.44
N THR A 26 19.54 9.45 -5.33
CA THR A 26 20.92 9.73 -4.91
C THR A 26 21.56 8.53 -4.23
N GLU A 27 22.87 8.36 -4.36
CA GLU A 27 23.62 7.29 -3.67
C GLU A 27 23.46 7.35 -2.14
N LYS A 28 23.35 8.56 -1.57
CA LYS A 28 23.03 8.76 -0.14
C LYS A 28 21.71 8.09 0.26
N THR A 29 20.71 8.11 -0.63
CA THR A 29 19.43 7.44 -0.39
C THR A 29 19.60 5.92 -0.36
N CYS A 30 20.45 5.36 -1.23
CA CYS A 30 20.80 3.95 -1.20
C CYS A 30 21.52 3.56 0.10
N SER A 31 22.47 4.37 0.58
CA SER A 31 23.12 4.14 1.88
C SER A 31 22.12 4.13 3.03
N ARG A 32 21.20 5.09 3.08
CA ARG A 32 20.13 5.11 4.09
C ARG A 32 19.23 3.87 4.05
N TRP A 33 18.99 3.29 2.87
CA TRP A 33 18.23 2.04 2.78
C TRP A 33 19.00 0.85 3.35
N ILE A 34 20.30 0.78 3.13
CA ILE A 34 21.17 -0.26 3.74
C ILE A 34 21.11 -0.14 5.27
N GLU A 35 21.26 1.07 5.81
CA GLU A 35 21.09 1.34 7.25
C GLU A 35 19.68 0.99 7.76
N SER A 36 18.65 1.14 6.92
CA SER A 36 17.26 0.80 7.25
C SER A 36 16.92 -0.69 7.08
N GLY A 37 17.90 -1.55 6.77
CA GLY A 37 17.71 -3.00 6.66
C GLY A 37 17.63 -3.54 5.22
N LEU A 38 18.11 -2.82 4.21
CA LEU A 38 18.35 -3.40 2.89
C LEU A 38 19.57 -4.32 2.95
N LYS A 39 19.36 -5.62 2.74
CA LYS A 39 20.43 -6.63 2.81
C LYS A 39 21.46 -6.44 1.70
N ILE A 40 22.72 -6.58 2.10
CA ILE A 40 23.89 -6.60 1.22
C ILE A 40 24.39 -8.05 1.10
N ILE A 41 25.21 -8.31 0.09
CA ILE A 41 25.90 -9.60 -0.04
C ILE A 41 27.04 -9.63 0.99
N GLU A 42 26.95 -10.57 1.93
CA GLU A 42 27.98 -10.79 2.96
C GLU A 42 29.34 -11.11 2.33
N GLY A 43 30.41 -10.55 2.88
CA GLY A 43 31.78 -10.74 2.38
C GLY A 43 32.22 -9.77 1.26
N SER A 44 31.33 -8.91 0.74
CA SER A 44 31.71 -7.88 -0.23
C SER A 44 32.41 -6.70 0.44
N LYS A 45 33.75 -6.74 0.54
CA LYS A 45 34.55 -5.72 1.24
C LYS A 45 34.42 -4.32 0.64
N LYS A 46 34.39 -4.22 -0.70
CA LYS A 46 34.09 -3.04 -1.55
C LYS A 46 34.24 -3.46 -3.02
N PRO A 47 33.34 -3.08 -3.95
CA PRO A 47 32.12 -2.30 -3.73
C PRO A 47 31.06 -3.08 -2.94
N ILE A 48 30.15 -2.36 -2.28
CA ILE A 48 29.01 -3.00 -1.60
C ILE A 48 28.03 -3.48 -2.68
N LEU A 49 27.74 -4.77 -2.68
CA LEU A 49 26.82 -5.40 -3.62
C LEU A 49 25.47 -5.68 -2.94
N ILE A 50 24.40 -5.39 -3.66
CA ILE A 50 23.02 -5.60 -3.25
C ILE A 50 22.41 -6.57 -4.25
N LEU A 51 21.91 -7.71 -3.77
CA LEU A 51 21.19 -8.64 -4.63
C LEU A 51 19.85 -8.03 -5.05
N GLY A 52 19.54 -8.04 -6.35
CA GLY A 52 18.31 -7.44 -6.87
C GLY A 52 17.03 -8.02 -6.27
N LYS A 53 17.03 -9.32 -5.94
CA LYS A 53 15.97 -9.98 -5.18
C LYS A 53 15.72 -9.32 -3.82
N GLU A 54 16.78 -9.06 -3.06
CA GLU A 54 16.69 -8.41 -1.75
C GLU A 54 16.24 -6.96 -1.87
N ALA A 55 16.73 -6.23 -2.87
CA ALA A 55 16.26 -4.87 -3.15
C ALA A 55 14.76 -4.82 -3.45
N LYS A 56 14.25 -5.73 -4.29
CA LYS A 56 12.80 -5.83 -4.54
C LYS A 56 12.03 -6.15 -3.28
N ASN A 57 12.46 -7.14 -2.51
CA ASN A 57 11.80 -7.54 -1.27
C ASN A 57 11.72 -6.37 -0.28
N PHE A 58 12.79 -5.59 -0.14
CA PHE A 58 12.82 -4.39 0.69
C PHE A 58 11.76 -3.36 0.25
N PHE A 59 11.66 -3.05 -1.04
CA PHE A 59 10.67 -2.09 -1.54
C PHE A 59 9.23 -2.60 -1.44
N VAL A 60 9.01 -3.90 -1.68
CA VAL A 60 7.68 -4.53 -1.50
C VAL A 60 7.28 -4.44 -0.02
N ASN A 61 8.15 -4.82 0.90
CA ASN A 61 7.88 -4.76 2.34
C ASN A 61 7.65 -3.33 2.81
N LYS A 62 8.45 -2.37 2.33
CA LYS A 62 8.26 -0.94 2.60
C LYS A 62 6.89 -0.44 2.11
N LYS A 63 6.45 -0.88 0.93
CA LYS A 63 5.11 -0.58 0.40
C LYS A 63 4.00 -1.22 1.24
N LEU A 64 4.17 -2.47 1.66
CA LEU A 64 3.21 -3.19 2.50
C LEU A 64 3.06 -2.56 3.88
N LYS A 65 4.18 -2.13 4.50
CA LYS A 65 4.17 -1.43 5.80
C LYS A 65 3.40 -0.11 5.76
N GLY A 66 3.44 0.61 4.63
CA GLY A 66 2.64 1.81 4.41
C GLY A 66 1.22 1.54 3.89
N SER A 67 0.87 0.28 3.60
CA SER A 67 -0.46 -0.07 3.10
C SER A 67 -1.43 -0.28 4.25
N ILE A 68 -2.61 0.32 4.12
CA ILE A 68 -3.69 0.15 5.08
C ILE A 68 -4.53 -1.05 4.62
N LYS A 69 -4.64 -2.06 5.48
CA LYS A 69 -5.52 -3.21 5.24
C LYS A 69 -6.98 -2.74 5.29
N LEU A 70 -7.72 -3.00 4.22
CA LEU A 70 -9.15 -2.69 4.12
C LEU A 70 -9.96 -3.99 4.18
N ASN A 71 -10.95 -4.05 5.06
CA ASN A 71 -11.94 -5.13 5.04
C ASN A 71 -12.83 -5.03 3.79
N ARG A 72 -13.57 -6.08 3.45
CA ARG A 72 -14.42 -6.16 2.23
C ARG A 72 -15.37 -4.97 2.07
N TYR A 73 -15.88 -4.44 3.18
CA TYR A 73 -16.88 -3.36 3.21
C TYR A 73 -16.29 -1.96 3.48
N GLN A 74 -14.98 -1.86 3.72
CA GLN A 74 -14.33 -0.62 4.12
C GLN A 74 -13.72 0.16 2.95
N PHE A 75 -13.60 1.45 3.14
CA PHE A 75 -12.93 2.38 2.24
C PHE A 75 -11.72 3.00 2.93
N LEU A 76 -10.75 3.46 2.13
CA LEU A 76 -9.68 4.30 2.63
C LEU A 76 -10.18 5.74 2.70
N CYS A 77 -10.21 6.31 3.90
CA CYS A 77 -10.46 7.73 4.07
C CYS A 77 -9.18 8.53 3.79
N MET A 78 -9.24 9.46 2.84
CA MET A 78 -8.08 10.30 2.49
C MET A 78 -7.73 11.31 3.59
N THR A 79 -8.73 11.74 4.37
CA THR A 79 -8.55 12.68 5.48
C THR A 79 -8.05 11.96 6.74
N CYS A 80 -8.70 10.86 7.14
CA CYS A 80 -8.33 10.13 8.34
C CYS A 80 -7.14 9.16 8.14
N LYS A 81 -6.73 8.90 6.89
CA LYS A 81 -5.67 7.94 6.52
C LYS A 81 -5.83 6.58 7.19
N LYS A 82 -7.08 6.11 7.32
CA LYS A 82 -7.44 4.81 7.92
C LYS A 82 -8.58 4.15 7.16
N ALA A 83 -8.74 2.85 7.39
CA ALA A 83 -9.90 2.10 6.96
C ALA A 83 -11.15 2.63 7.68
N SER A 84 -12.21 2.93 6.94
CA SER A 84 -13.46 3.45 7.49
C SER A 84 -14.65 2.98 6.68
N ASP A 85 -15.78 2.82 7.37
CA ASP A 85 -17.05 2.48 6.74
C ASP A 85 -17.65 3.71 6.05
N ALA A 86 -18.41 3.46 4.99
CA ALA A 86 -19.16 4.49 4.31
C ALA A 86 -20.31 5.01 5.19
N LYS A 87 -20.57 6.31 5.09
CA LYS A 87 -21.82 6.90 5.58
C LYS A 87 -22.98 6.26 4.83
N ARG A 88 -24.05 5.93 5.55
CA ARG A 88 -25.26 5.30 5.00
C ARG A 88 -25.77 6.08 3.78
N GLY A 89 -26.08 5.37 2.70
CA GLY A 89 -26.60 5.96 1.46
C GLY A 89 -25.60 6.80 0.64
N SER A 90 -24.34 6.94 1.08
CA SER A 90 -23.34 7.76 0.37
C SER A 90 -22.55 7.01 -0.71
N ILE A 91 -22.77 5.70 -0.87
CA ILE A 91 -22.01 4.87 -1.80
C ILE A 91 -22.52 5.11 -3.23
N MET A 92 -21.63 5.55 -4.10
CA MET A 92 -21.88 5.69 -5.54
C MET A 92 -20.89 4.81 -6.31
N THR A 93 -21.34 4.17 -7.39
CA THR A 93 -20.49 3.35 -8.25
C THR A 93 -20.34 4.03 -9.60
N ILE A 94 -19.09 4.33 -9.99
CA ILE A 94 -18.73 4.93 -11.27
C ILE A 94 -17.77 3.97 -11.98
N GLY A 95 -18.29 3.20 -12.94
CA GLY A 95 -17.54 2.10 -13.57
C GLY A 95 -17.05 1.09 -12.54
N ASN A 96 -15.73 0.87 -12.46
CA ASN A 96 -15.11 -0.07 -11.50
C ASN A 96 -14.71 0.59 -10.17
N ARG A 97 -15.06 1.86 -9.95
CA ARG A 97 -14.69 2.61 -8.75
C ARG A 97 -15.93 2.91 -7.92
N LYS A 98 -15.91 2.53 -6.65
CA LYS A 98 -16.90 2.99 -5.66
C LYS A 98 -16.37 4.19 -4.91
N THR A 99 -17.19 5.22 -4.77
CA THR A 99 -16.92 6.43 -3.99
C THR A 99 -17.92 6.52 -2.85
N ALA A 100 -17.51 7.03 -1.69
CA ALA A 100 -18.38 7.18 -0.52
C ALA A 100 -17.93 8.36 0.35
N LEU A 101 -18.75 8.75 1.32
CA LEU A 101 -18.38 9.68 2.38
C LEU A 101 -17.99 8.92 3.65
N CYS A 102 -16.95 9.38 4.33
CA CYS A 102 -16.50 8.78 5.59
C CYS A 102 -17.57 8.91 6.68
N ARG A 103 -17.87 7.81 7.39
CA ARG A 103 -18.81 7.84 8.52
C ARG A 103 -18.35 8.77 9.65
N VAL A 104 -17.04 8.95 9.84
CA VAL A 104 -16.47 9.72 10.96
C VAL A 104 -16.27 11.19 10.62
N CYS A 105 -15.69 11.50 9.45
CA CYS A 105 -15.29 12.88 9.12
C CYS A 105 -16.00 13.48 7.91
N ASN A 106 -16.96 12.77 7.30
CA ASN A 106 -17.60 13.12 6.02
C ASN A 106 -16.64 13.35 4.84
N GLY A 107 -15.34 13.06 4.99
CA GLY A 107 -14.36 13.19 3.91
C GLY A 107 -14.63 12.23 2.75
N LYS A 108 -14.24 12.63 1.54
CA LYS A 108 -14.36 11.80 0.34
C LYS A 108 -13.50 10.55 0.45
N MET A 109 -14.09 9.41 0.13
CA MET A 109 -13.43 8.10 0.14
C MET A 109 -13.64 7.42 -1.20
N SER A 110 -12.71 6.54 -1.58
CA SER A 110 -12.83 5.78 -2.82
C SER A 110 -12.17 4.42 -2.71
N ARG A 111 -12.70 3.46 -3.45
CA ARG A 111 -12.17 2.12 -3.59
C ARG A 111 -12.41 1.61 -5.00
N THR A 112 -11.36 1.15 -5.66
CA THR A 112 -11.49 0.44 -6.94
C THR A 112 -11.76 -1.02 -6.67
N ILE A 113 -12.86 -1.55 -7.21
CA ILE A 113 -13.23 -2.96 -7.11
C ILE A 113 -12.63 -3.71 -8.29
N LYS A 114 -11.85 -4.76 -8.00
CA LYS A 114 -11.32 -5.64 -9.05
C LYS A 114 -12.41 -6.61 -9.54
N PRO A 115 -12.29 -7.18 -10.76
CA PRO A 115 -13.32 -8.08 -11.29
C PRO A 115 -13.65 -9.29 -10.40
N HIS A 116 -12.66 -9.90 -9.73
CA HIS A 116 -12.87 -11.00 -8.78
C HIS A 116 -13.49 -10.57 -7.44
N GLN A 117 -13.73 -9.28 -7.26
CA GLN A 117 -14.25 -8.66 -6.04
C GLN A 117 -15.67 -8.10 -6.27
N LYS A 118 -16.27 -8.37 -7.42
CA LYS A 118 -17.60 -7.87 -7.81
C LYS A 118 -18.69 -8.35 -6.84
N ASP A 119 -18.55 -9.55 -6.29
CA ASP A 119 -19.48 -10.13 -5.31
C ASP A 119 -19.36 -9.49 -3.91
N TYR A 120 -18.39 -8.58 -3.69
CA TYR A 120 -18.42 -7.71 -2.53
C TYR A 120 -19.54 -6.69 -2.70
N MET A 121 -20.74 -7.13 -2.37
CA MET A 121 -21.86 -6.25 -2.10
C MET A 121 -21.48 -5.38 -0.91
N ILE A 122 -20.88 -4.22 -1.18
CA ILE A 122 -20.65 -3.20 -0.17
C ILE A 122 -22.01 -2.60 0.18
N HIS A 123 -22.78 -3.32 0.98
CA HIS A 123 -23.99 -2.80 1.59
C HIS A 123 -23.60 -1.77 2.65
N SER A 124 -24.50 -0.84 2.92
CA SER A 124 -24.47 -0.13 4.21
C SER A 124 -24.43 -1.20 5.31
N PRO A 125 -23.54 -1.13 6.32
CA PRO A 125 -23.53 -2.13 7.37
C PRO A 125 -24.96 -2.27 7.93
N PRO A 126 -25.50 -3.50 8.02
CA PRO A 126 -26.77 -3.71 8.70
C PRO A 126 -26.61 -3.22 10.13
N THR A 127 -27.67 -2.60 10.64
CA THR A 127 -27.78 -2.16 12.02
C THR A 127 -27.23 -3.27 12.93
N GLN A 128 -26.31 -2.96 13.85
CA GLN A 128 -26.35 -3.72 15.10
C GLN A 128 -27.78 -3.52 15.58
N MET A 129 -28.60 -4.57 15.51
CA MET A 129 -29.88 -4.55 16.20
C MET A 129 -29.51 -4.32 17.66
N SER A 130 -29.78 -3.12 18.15
CA SER A 130 -29.79 -2.83 19.57
C SER A 130 -30.76 -3.83 20.19
N ILE A 131 -30.29 -4.63 21.14
CA ILE A 131 -31.07 -5.61 21.92
C ILE A 131 -32.15 -4.90 22.80
N PHE A 132 -32.35 -3.59 22.63
CA PHE A 132 -33.15 -2.74 23.51
C PHE A 132 -34.58 -2.46 23.04
N ASP A 133 -35.09 -3.13 22.00
CA ASP A 133 -36.49 -3.01 21.56
C ASP A 133 -37.30 -4.31 21.79
N ILE A 134 -37.03 -5.02 22.90
CA ILE A 134 -37.95 -6.01 23.47
C ILE A 134 -38.23 -5.57 24.91
N ASN A 135 -39.29 -4.79 25.09
CA ASN A 135 -40.15 -4.72 26.28
C ASN A 135 -41.41 -3.95 25.93
#